data_AF-A0AAD6A933-F1
#
_entry.id   AF-A0AAD6A933-F1
#
_cell.length_a   1.000
_cell.length_b   1.000
_cell.length_c   1.000
_cell.angle_alpha   90.00
_cell.angle_beta   90.00
_cell.angle_gamma   90.00
#
_symmetry.space_group_name_H-M   'P 1'
#
loop_
_entity.id
_entity.type
_entity.pdbx_description
1 polymer ?
#
loop_
_entity_poly.entity_id
_entity_poly.type
_entity_poly.pdbx_seq_one_letter_code
_entity_poly.pdbx_strand_id
1 'polypeptide(L)'
;MFFQFGPSIEQQASVMLNIMKAYDWYIFSIVTTYYPGYQDFVTKIRSTIENSFVGWELEEVILLDMSVDDGDSKIQNQLKKLQSPVILLYCTKEEANTIFEVSHSVGITGYGYTWIVPSLVAGDTIVVPAEFPTGRTSLLKYYS
;
A
#
# COMPACT_ATOMS: atom_id res chain seq x y z
N MET A 1 -15.39 -10.91 -23.77
CA MET A 1 -16.03 -10.30 -22.59
C MET A 1 -15.46 -11.00 -21.38
N PHE A 2 -14.53 -10.38 -20.65
CA PHE A 2 -13.90 -10.96 -19.47
C PHE A 2 -14.50 -10.28 -18.24
N PHE A 3 -15.38 -11.00 -17.53
CA PHE A 3 -15.85 -10.63 -16.20
C PHE A 3 -14.89 -11.26 -15.19
N GLN A 4 -13.96 -10.48 -14.64
CA GLN A 4 -13.31 -10.87 -13.39
C GLN A 4 -14.32 -10.61 -12.27
N PHE A 5 -14.73 -11.66 -11.55
CA PHE A 5 -15.47 -11.55 -10.28
C PHE A 5 -14.53 -11.10 -9.14
N GLY A 6 -13.81 -10.01 -9.36
CA GLY A 6 -12.97 -9.37 -8.35
C GLY A 6 -13.71 -8.17 -7.74
N PRO A 7 -13.49 -7.85 -6.45
CA PRO A 7 -14.02 -6.61 -5.87
C PRO A 7 -13.49 -5.42 -6.67
N SER A 8 -14.36 -4.45 -6.97
CA SER A 8 -13.97 -3.24 -7.70
C SER A 8 -12.84 -2.50 -6.96
N ILE A 9 -11.99 -1.77 -7.69
CA ILE A 9 -10.92 -0.95 -7.09
C ILE A 9 -11.47 -0.04 -5.99
N GLU A 10 -12.66 0.53 -6.24
CA GLU A 10 -13.35 1.36 -5.27
C GLU A 10 -13.74 0.62 -3.99
N GLN A 11 -14.20 -0.64 -4.10
CA GLN A 11 -14.54 -1.46 -2.95
C GLN A 11 -13.30 -1.81 -2.14
N GLN A 12 -12.19 -2.14 -2.83
CA GLN A 12 -10.92 -2.43 -2.16
C GLN A 12 -10.43 -1.20 -1.38
N ALA A 13 -10.48 -0.01 -1.98
CA ALA A 13 -10.16 1.25 -1.29
C ALA A 13 -11.05 1.49 -0.06
N SER A 14 -12.37 1.29 -0.19
CA SER A 14 -13.29 1.44 0.95
C SER A 14 -13.03 0.42 2.07
N VAL A 15 -12.70 -0.83 1.73
CA VAL A 15 -12.37 -1.87 2.72
C VAL A 15 -11.08 -1.51 3.46
N MET A 16 -10.04 -1.04 2.75
CA MET A 16 -8.80 -0.57 3.38
C MET A 16 -9.07 0.58 4.36
N LEU A 17 -9.85 1.59 3.95
CA LEU A 17 -10.24 2.70 4.83
C LEU A 17 -11.04 2.24 6.04
N ASN A 18 -11.95 1.28 5.88
CA ASN A 18 -12.67 0.72 7.03
C ASN A 18 -11.74 -0.03 7.99
N ILE A 19 -10.71 -0.73 7.49
CA ILE A 19 -9.68 -1.37 8.33
C ILE A 19 -8.92 -0.30 9.11
N MET A 20 -8.35 0.70 8.43
CA MET A 20 -7.62 1.79 9.08
C MET A 20 -8.48 2.50 10.14
N LYS A 21 -9.75 2.76 9.84
CA LYS A 21 -10.70 3.36 10.77
C LYS A 21 -10.94 2.47 12.00
N ALA A 22 -11.04 1.16 11.81
CA ALA A 22 -11.27 0.21 12.91
C ALA A 22 -10.05 0.10 13.85
N TYR A 23 -8.85 0.39 13.35
CA TYR A 23 -7.60 0.39 14.12
C TYR A 23 -7.15 1.81 14.54
N ASP A 24 -7.99 2.83 14.36
CA ASP A 24 -7.66 4.24 14.64
C ASP A 24 -6.41 4.77 13.89
N TRP A 25 -6.10 4.22 12.72
CA TRP A 25 -5.01 4.70 11.86
C TRP A 25 -5.50 5.84 10.96
N TYR A 26 -5.44 7.06 11.48
CA TYR A 26 -5.90 8.23 10.73
C TYR A 26 -4.82 8.85 9.84
N ILE A 27 -3.54 8.61 10.14
CA ILE A 27 -2.40 9.15 9.40
C ILE A 27 -1.85 8.08 8.46
N PHE A 28 -1.88 8.34 7.16
CA PHE A 28 -1.39 7.39 6.16
C PHE A 28 -0.85 8.09 4.91
N SER A 29 -0.08 7.34 4.14
CA SER A 29 0.41 7.75 2.82
C SER A 29 -0.08 6.77 1.74
N ILE A 30 -0.13 7.23 0.49
CA ILE A 30 -0.50 6.39 -0.65
C ILE A 30 0.70 6.27 -1.59
N VAL A 31 1.02 5.06 -1.99
CA VAL A 31 2.05 4.72 -2.97
C VAL A 31 1.37 3.94 -4.08
N THR A 32 1.46 4.42 -5.31
CA THR A 32 0.92 3.71 -6.48
C THR A 32 1.95 3.59 -7.57
N THR A 33 1.81 2.62 -8.47
CA THR A 33 2.56 2.58 -9.72
C THR A 33 1.71 3.06 -10.89
N TYR A 34 2.24 3.02 -12.12
CA TYR A 34 1.49 3.25 -13.35
C TYR A 34 0.50 2.11 -13.70
N TYR A 35 0.20 1.22 -12.75
CA TYR A 35 -0.77 0.17 -12.95
C TYR A 35 -2.18 0.74 -13.23
N PRO A 36 -2.88 0.27 -14.29
CA PRO A 36 -4.20 0.77 -14.65
C PRO A 36 -5.18 0.77 -13.47
N GLY A 37 -5.88 1.90 -13.29
CA GLY A 37 -6.82 2.11 -12.19
C GLY A 37 -6.22 2.75 -10.92
N TYR A 38 -4.93 3.11 -10.92
CA TYR A 38 -4.32 3.85 -9.80
C TYR A 38 -5.01 5.21 -9.55
N GLN A 39 -5.44 5.90 -10.61
CA GLN A 39 -6.13 7.19 -10.49
C GLN A 39 -7.48 7.05 -9.80
N ASP A 40 -8.26 6.02 -10.18
CA ASP A 40 -9.54 5.70 -9.55
C ASP A 40 -9.35 5.33 -8.08
N PHE A 41 -8.30 4.57 -7.76
CA PHE A 41 -7.96 4.22 -6.38
C PHE A 41 -7.67 5.46 -5.52
N VAL A 42 -6.77 6.33 -5.97
CA VAL A 42 -6.40 7.57 -5.25
C VAL A 42 -7.60 8.50 -5.11
N THR A 43 -8.36 8.68 -6.19
CA THR A 43 -9.55 9.54 -6.22
C THR A 43 -10.60 9.02 -5.26
N LYS A 44 -10.83 7.70 -5.22
CA LYS A 44 -11.78 7.09 -4.29
C LYS A 44 -11.37 7.30 -2.84
N ILE A 45 -10.10 7.11 -2.51
CA ILE A 45 -9.61 7.32 -1.14
C ILE A 45 -9.78 8.78 -0.74
N ARG A 46 -9.33 9.73 -1.57
CA ARG A 46 -9.48 11.17 -1.32
C ARG A 46 -10.94 11.56 -1.10
N SER A 47 -11.81 11.15 -2.01
CA SER A 47 -13.25 11.42 -1.88
C SER A 47 -13.83 10.81 -0.61
N THR A 48 -13.41 9.61 -0.22
CA THR A 48 -13.91 8.95 0.99
C THR A 48 -13.43 9.66 2.26
N ILE A 49 -12.17 10.08 2.33
CA ILE A 49 -11.65 10.80 3.50
C ILE A 49 -12.26 12.21 3.62
N GLU A 50 -12.49 12.91 2.50
CA GLU A 50 -13.13 14.23 2.49
C GLU A 50 -14.61 14.18 2.89
N ASN A 51 -15.32 13.11 2.51
CA ASN A 51 -16.72 12.90 2.89
C ASN A 51 -16.88 12.26 4.29
N SER A 52 -15.79 11.89 4.94
CA SER A 52 -15.80 11.24 6.24
C SER A 52 -15.59 12.28 7.35
N PHE A 53 -16.39 12.22 8.42
CA PHE A 53 -16.19 13.03 9.64
C PHE A 53 -14.98 12.61 10.48
N VAL A 54 -14.18 11.67 9.97
CA VAL A 54 -12.97 11.17 10.60
C VAL A 54 -11.84 12.09 10.19
N GLY A 55 -11.01 12.53 11.14
CA GLY A 55 -9.86 13.42 10.90
C GLY A 55 -8.71 12.70 10.20
N TRP A 56 -8.94 12.21 9.00
CA TRP A 56 -7.93 11.56 8.17
C TRP A 56 -6.82 12.54 7.78
N GLU A 57 -5.57 12.11 7.89
CA GLU A 57 -4.39 12.85 7.49
C GLU A 57 -3.65 12.07 6.41
N LEU A 58 -3.89 12.47 5.16
CA LEU A 58 -3.12 11.98 4.03
C LEU A 58 -1.84 12.80 3.90
N GLU A 59 -0.71 12.21 4.27
CA GLU A 59 0.57 12.90 4.31
C GLU A 59 1.18 13.05 2.91
N GLU A 60 1.30 11.95 2.18
CA GLU A 60 2.00 11.93 0.90
C GLU A 60 1.31 10.99 -0.10
N VAL A 61 1.36 11.36 -1.38
CA VAL A 61 0.94 10.50 -2.49
C VAL A 61 2.09 10.35 -3.48
N ILE A 62 2.63 9.14 -3.57
CA ILE A 62 3.80 8.83 -4.38
C ILE A 62 3.37 7.98 -5.58
N LEU A 63 3.74 8.43 -6.78
CA LEU A 63 3.64 7.64 -7.99
C LEU A 63 5.03 7.11 -8.38
N LEU A 64 5.19 5.79 -8.33
CA LEU A 64 6.42 5.10 -8.68
C LEU A 64 6.40 4.67 -10.15
N ASP A 65 7.43 5.07 -10.87
CA ASP A 65 7.67 4.63 -12.24
C ASP A 65 8.58 3.40 -12.24
N MET A 66 8.00 2.23 -12.52
CA MET A 66 8.69 0.94 -12.57
C MET A 66 9.18 0.59 -13.99
N SER A 67 9.00 1.50 -14.97
CA SER A 67 9.29 1.22 -16.39
C SER A 67 10.76 1.52 -16.77
N VAL A 68 11.54 2.10 -15.86
CA VAL A 68 12.89 2.61 -16.14
C VAL A 68 13.91 1.90 -15.24
N ASP A 69 14.83 1.17 -15.86
CA ASP A 69 15.90 0.35 -15.25
C ASP A 69 16.90 1.17 -14.38
N ASP A 70 16.95 2.50 -14.55
CA ASP A 70 17.75 3.45 -13.73
C ASP A 70 16.95 3.98 -12.51
N GLY A 71 15.75 3.43 -12.28
CA GLY A 71 14.72 3.96 -11.38
C GLY A 71 14.92 3.70 -9.89
N ASP A 72 15.79 2.78 -9.48
CA ASP A 72 15.94 2.37 -8.08
C ASP A 72 16.28 3.54 -7.16
N SER A 73 17.23 4.39 -7.55
CA SER A 73 17.62 5.56 -6.75
C SER A 73 16.46 6.57 -6.61
N LYS A 74 15.62 6.68 -7.64
CA LYS A 74 14.46 7.58 -7.64
C LYS A 74 13.34 7.00 -6.77
N ILE A 75 13.06 5.71 -6.89
CA ILE A 75 12.10 4.99 -6.04
C ILE A 75 12.56 5.08 -4.57
N GLN A 76 13.83 4.81 -4.27
CA GLN A 76 14.41 4.98 -2.93
C GLN A 76 14.18 6.38 -2.38
N ASN A 77 14.47 7.41 -3.17
CA ASN A 77 14.35 8.79 -2.73
C ASN A 77 12.89 9.21 -2.51
N GLN A 78 11.95 8.67 -3.30
CA GLN A 78 10.51 8.86 -3.07
C GLN A 78 10.08 8.13 -1.78
N LEU A 79 10.43 6.86 -1.65
CA LEU A 79 10.10 6.02 -0.50
C LEU A 79 10.64 6.60 0.82
N LYS A 80 11.83 7.22 0.82
CA LYS A 80 12.38 7.92 1.99
C LYS A 80 11.57 9.12 2.47
N LYS A 81 10.67 9.67 1.65
CA LYS A 81 9.77 10.75 2.06
C LYS A 81 8.62 10.23 2.92
N LEU A 82 8.33 8.93 2.87
CA LEU A 82 7.27 8.32 3.65
C LEU A 82 7.67 8.31 5.13
N GLN A 83 7.05 9.18 5.90
CA GLN A 83 7.17 9.21 7.37
C GLN A 83 5.90 8.69 8.05
N SER A 84 4.86 8.38 7.27
CA SER A 84 3.59 7.91 7.80
C SER A 84 3.69 6.49 8.35
N PRO A 85 3.02 6.19 9.48
CA PRO A 85 3.02 4.86 10.07
C PRO A 85 2.26 3.84 9.23
N VAL A 86 1.30 4.28 8.40
CA VAL A 86 0.54 3.43 7.48
C VAL A 86 0.77 3.86 6.04
N ILE A 87 1.01 2.90 5.17
CA ILE A 87 1.31 3.11 3.75
C ILE A 87 0.39 2.22 2.93
N LEU A 88 -0.42 2.83 2.06
CA LEU A 88 -1.29 2.13 1.11
C LEU A 88 -0.54 1.93 -0.20
N LEU A 89 -0.29 0.69 -0.59
CA LEU A 89 0.45 0.37 -1.80
C LEU A 89 -0.47 -0.23 -2.86
N TYR A 90 -0.65 0.44 -4.00
CA TYR A 90 -1.41 -0.05 -5.15
C TYR A 90 -0.50 -0.27 -6.36
N CYS A 91 -0.22 -1.54 -6.67
CA CYS A 91 0.64 -1.93 -7.78
C CYS A 91 0.32 -3.38 -8.20
N THR A 92 1.09 -3.94 -9.14
CA THR A 92 1.07 -5.38 -9.43
C THR A 92 1.91 -6.17 -8.42
N LYS A 93 1.73 -7.49 -8.40
CA LYS A 93 2.57 -8.39 -7.59
C LYS A 93 4.06 -8.31 -7.95
N GLU A 94 4.38 -8.19 -9.22
CA GLU A 94 5.77 -8.08 -9.69
C GLU A 94 6.40 -6.77 -9.21
N GLU A 95 5.72 -5.65 -9.40
CA GLU A 95 6.19 -4.34 -8.93
C GLU A 95 6.27 -4.27 -7.40
N ALA A 96 5.32 -4.88 -6.69
CA ALA A 96 5.33 -4.92 -5.23
C ALA A 96 6.61 -5.54 -4.70
N ASN A 97 7.09 -6.63 -5.30
CA ASN A 97 8.34 -7.27 -4.87
C ASN A 97 9.54 -6.33 -4.99
N THR A 98 9.67 -5.64 -6.11
CA THR A 98 10.74 -4.65 -6.31
C THR A 98 10.61 -3.48 -5.33
N ILE A 99 9.40 -2.95 -5.14
CA ILE A 99 9.16 -1.88 -4.16
C ILE A 99 9.53 -2.34 -2.74
N PHE A 100 9.16 -3.57 -2.37
CA PHE A 100 9.51 -4.13 -1.07
C PHE A 100 11.02 -4.30 -0.89
N GLU A 101 11.73 -4.78 -1.90
CA GLU A 101 13.20 -4.89 -1.89
C GLU A 101 13.89 -3.53 -1.71
N VAL A 102 13.41 -2.52 -2.44
CA VAL A 102 13.92 -1.14 -2.33
C VAL A 102 13.57 -0.53 -0.97
N SER A 103 12.34 -0.75 -0.49
CA SER A 103 11.86 -0.27 0.80
C SER A 103 12.63 -0.90 1.98
N HIS A 104 13.07 -2.15 1.83
CA HIS A 104 13.97 -2.83 2.76
C HIS A 104 15.35 -2.16 2.81
N SER A 105 15.90 -1.79 1.65
CA SER A 105 17.17 -1.08 1.57
C SER A 105 17.14 0.32 2.22
N VAL A 106 15.98 0.98 2.26
CA VAL A 106 15.82 2.30 2.92
C VAL A 106 15.28 2.22 4.36
N GLY A 107 14.97 1.02 4.86
CA GLY A 107 14.56 0.80 6.25
C GLY A 107 13.11 1.12 6.59
N ILE A 108 12.24 1.38 5.61
CA ILE A 108 10.81 1.69 5.82
C ILE A 108 9.92 0.43 5.84
N THR A 109 10.53 -0.75 5.92
CA THR A 109 9.85 -2.04 6.19
C THR A 109 10.05 -2.51 7.63
N GLY A 110 10.73 -1.71 8.45
CA GLY A 110 10.99 -2.05 9.85
C GLY A 110 9.79 -1.79 10.77
N TYR A 111 9.99 -2.13 12.05
CA TYR A 111 9.05 -1.88 13.14
C TYR A 111 8.60 -0.40 13.18
N GLY A 112 7.34 -0.15 12.84
CA GLY A 112 6.74 1.20 12.83
C GLY A 112 6.01 1.55 11.53
N TYR A 113 6.24 0.80 10.45
CA TYR A 113 5.57 1.00 9.16
C TYR A 113 4.63 -0.17 8.83
N THR A 114 3.38 0.13 8.53
CA THR A 114 2.35 -0.85 8.13
C THR A 114 2.00 -0.65 6.67
N TRP A 115 2.27 -1.65 5.84
CA TRP A 115 2.00 -1.61 4.40
C TRP A 115 0.70 -2.33 4.07
N ILE A 116 -0.33 -1.65 3.57
CA ILE A 116 -1.59 -2.30 3.18
C ILE A 116 -1.63 -2.41 1.67
N VAL A 117 -1.75 -3.65 1.17
CA VAL A 117 -1.81 -3.95 -0.27
C VAL A 117 -3.17 -4.54 -0.66
N PRO A 118 -3.69 -4.21 -1.86
CA PRO A 118 -4.94 -4.76 -2.37
C PRO A 118 -4.81 -6.25 -2.68
N SER A 119 -5.93 -6.97 -2.65
CA SER A 119 -6.00 -8.39 -3.00
C SER A 119 -5.47 -8.68 -4.41
N LEU A 120 -5.47 -7.68 -5.29
CA LEU A 120 -4.90 -7.79 -6.64
C LEU A 120 -3.40 -8.16 -6.62
N VAL A 121 -2.66 -7.69 -5.61
CA VAL A 121 -1.23 -8.01 -5.39
C VAL A 121 -1.09 -9.39 -4.75
N ALA A 122 -1.98 -9.71 -3.81
CA ALA A 122 -1.90 -10.89 -2.97
C ALA A 122 -2.61 -12.14 -3.53
N GLY A 123 -3.37 -12.02 -4.61
CA GLY A 123 -3.93 -13.14 -5.37
C GLY A 123 -5.23 -13.76 -4.83
N ASP A 124 -5.60 -13.56 -3.57
CA ASP A 124 -6.94 -13.94 -3.04
C ASP A 124 -7.28 -13.40 -1.64
N THR A 125 -6.33 -12.80 -0.92
CA THR A 125 -6.54 -12.29 0.44
C THR A 125 -5.95 -10.90 0.59
N ILE A 126 -6.64 -9.96 1.23
CA ILE A 126 -6.02 -8.70 1.68
C ILE A 126 -4.94 -9.09 2.69
N VAL A 127 -3.69 -9.11 2.25
CA VAL A 127 -2.55 -9.38 3.12
C VAL A 127 -2.27 -8.07 3.84
N VAL A 128 -2.80 -7.97 5.05
CA VAL A 128 -2.27 -7.06 6.06
C VAL A 128 -0.98 -7.73 6.54
N PRO A 129 0.21 -7.18 6.25
CA PRO A 129 1.47 -7.78 6.68
C PRO A 129 1.45 -7.90 8.22
N ALA A 130 1.83 -9.09 8.66
CA ALA A 130 1.67 -9.59 10.02
C ALA A 130 2.69 -9.00 11.02
N GLU A 131 2.92 -7.69 10.98
CA GLU A 131 3.81 -7.01 11.92
C GLU A 131 3.06 -5.94 12.72
N PHE A 132 1.95 -6.37 13.32
CA PHE A 132 1.57 -5.81 14.62
C PHE A 132 2.31 -6.59 15.72
N PRO A 133 2.94 -5.92 16.70
CA PRO A 133 3.64 -6.59 17.78
C PRO A 133 2.60 -7.15 18.74
N THR A 134 2.09 -8.35 18.45
CA THR A 134 1.75 -9.28 19.53
C THR A 134 2.89 -10.25 19.58
N GLY A 135 3.68 -10.16 20.65
CA GLY A 135 4.86 -10.97 20.84
C GLY A 135 4.62 -12.43 20.49
N ARG A 136 5.62 -13.02 19.83
CA ARG A 136 5.79 -14.43 19.41
C ARG A 136 5.51 -14.69 17.92
N THR A 137 6.63 -14.78 17.19
CA THR A 137 6.93 -15.78 16.15
C THR A 137 5.74 -16.29 15.31
N SER A 138 5.68 -15.85 14.06
CA SER A 138 5.29 -16.73 12.95
C SER A 138 6.07 -16.36 11.69
N LEU A 139 6.86 -17.33 11.26
CA LEU A 139 7.83 -17.31 10.19
C LEU A 139 7.18 -17.06 8.82
N LEU A 140 7.58 -16.00 8.11
CA LEU A 140 7.55 -15.95 6.65
C LEU A 140 8.94 -16.30 6.11
N LYS A 141 9.29 -17.58 6.21
CA LYS A 141 10.12 -18.21 5.18
C LYS A 141 9.18 -18.54 4.04
N TYR A 142 9.41 -18.03 2.83
CA TYR A 142 9.26 -18.74 1.56
C TYR A 142 9.54 -17.78 0.40
N TYR A 143 10.83 -17.58 0.10
CA TYR A 143 11.37 -17.51 -1.26
C TYR A 143 12.87 -17.81 -1.15
N SER A 144 13.18 -19.10 -1.24
CA SER A 144 14.53 -19.65 -1.48
C SER A 144 14.38 -20.75 -2.51
#